data_AF-A0AA38PPI3-F1
#
_entry.id   AF-A0AA38PPI3-F1
#
_cell.length_a   1.000
_cell.length_b   1.000
_cell.length_c   1.000
_cell.angle_alpha   90.00
_cell.angle_beta   90.00
_cell.angle_gamma   90.00
#
_symmetry.space_group_name_H-M   'P 1'
#
loop_
_entity.id
_entity.type
_entity.pdbx_description
1 polymer ?
#
loop_
_entity_poly.entity_id
_entity_poly.type
_entity_poly.pdbx_seq_one_letter_code
_entity_poly.pdbx_strand_id
1 'polypeptide(L)'
;MSTALLNLVNTNHVHSPVDDYYSFYFLTQWACTFHDLSPEEKPMSPQYLTDLRMRLAGHVSDRDAATSSIIDVKTLTATRYGAFLPQAQEFLRDWKNSFTWINEWGDLAESQVFNNAASFRDIADRGLLSFLHVVVKSKLFK
;
A
#
# COMPACT_ATOMS: atom_id res chain seq x y z
N MET A 1 17.16 -13.86 -1.07
CA MET A 1 15.81 -13.99 -0.50
C MET A 1 15.86 -13.47 0.93
N SER A 2 14.97 -12.56 1.31
CA SER A 2 14.94 -12.01 2.67
C SER A 2 14.50 -13.09 3.65
N THR A 3 15.34 -13.41 4.63
CA THR A 3 15.04 -14.32 5.75
C THR A 3 14.13 -13.68 6.80
N ALA A 4 13.75 -12.40 6.63
CA ALA A 4 12.88 -11.69 7.57
C ALA A 4 11.51 -12.36 7.75
N LEU A 5 10.98 -13.00 6.70
CA LEU A 5 9.73 -13.78 6.78
C LEU A 5 9.90 -15.12 7.51
N LEU A 6 11.11 -15.64 7.62
CA LEU A 6 11.42 -16.92 8.30
C LEU A 6 11.79 -16.71 9.78
N ASN A 7 12.08 -15.49 10.19
CA ASN A 7 12.45 -15.13 11.56
C ASN A 7 11.25 -14.81 12.48
N LEU A 8 10.02 -15.11 12.05
CA LEU A 8 8.80 -14.96 12.85
C LEU A 8 8.81 -15.78 14.16
N VAL A 9 9.74 -16.71 14.33
CA VAL A 9 9.92 -17.47 15.58
C VAL A 9 10.43 -16.59 16.74
N ASN A 10 11.05 -15.42 16.45
CA ASN A 10 11.62 -14.54 17.49
C ASN A 10 10.82 -13.26 17.79
N THR A 11 9.75 -13.02 17.04
CA THR A 11 8.82 -11.92 17.29
C THR A 11 7.47 -12.57 17.51
N ASN A 12 6.83 -12.39 18.66
CA ASN A 12 5.46 -12.86 18.91
C ASN A 12 4.40 -12.24 17.96
N HIS A 13 4.81 -11.70 16.81
CA HIS A 13 3.96 -11.16 15.77
C HIS A 13 3.29 -12.32 15.04
N VAL A 14 1.96 -12.31 15.03
CA VAL A 14 1.18 -13.26 14.27
C VAL A 14 0.54 -12.53 13.11
N HIS A 15 0.86 -13.04 11.92
CA HIS A 15 0.41 -12.48 10.66
C HIS A 15 -1.12 -12.43 10.61
N SER A 16 -1.65 -11.25 10.33
CA SER A 16 -3.08 -10.93 10.33
C SER A 16 -3.55 -10.50 8.94
N PRO A 17 -4.87 -10.53 8.65
CA PRO A 17 -5.40 -9.98 7.40
C PRO A 17 -5.03 -8.51 7.17
N VAL A 18 -4.79 -7.76 8.24
CA VAL A 18 -4.34 -6.36 8.20
C VAL A 18 -2.93 -6.28 7.59
N ASP A 19 -2.03 -7.20 7.96
CA ASP A 19 -0.68 -7.28 7.40
C ASP A 19 -0.72 -7.54 5.89
N ASP A 20 -1.60 -8.44 5.43
CA ASP A 20 -1.81 -8.72 4.01
C ASP A 20 -2.31 -7.47 3.26
N TYR A 21 -3.24 -6.74 3.86
CA TYR A 21 -3.85 -5.59 3.22
C TYR A 21 -2.87 -4.41 3.10
N TYR A 22 -2.08 -4.15 4.14
CA TYR A 22 -0.96 -3.22 4.06
C TYR A 22 0.07 -3.66 3.04
N SER A 23 0.42 -4.95 3.00
CA SER A 23 1.37 -5.50 2.03
C SER A 23 0.88 -5.28 0.59
N PHE A 24 -0.40 -5.50 0.34
CA PHE A 24 -1.00 -5.27 -0.97
C PHE A 24 -1.03 -3.79 -1.37
N TYR A 25 -1.31 -2.91 -0.42
CA TYR A 25 -1.26 -1.46 -0.62
C TYR A 25 0.15 -0.96 -0.96
N PHE A 26 1.17 -1.38 -0.21
CA PHE A 26 2.55 -1.01 -0.48
C PHE A 26 3.07 -1.58 -1.80
N LEU A 27 2.72 -2.83 -2.13
CA LEU A 27 3.06 -3.43 -3.42
C LEU A 27 2.43 -2.64 -4.58
N THR A 28 1.19 -2.19 -4.42
CA THR A 28 0.51 -1.37 -5.44
C THR A 28 1.17 0.00 -5.60
N GLN A 29 1.48 0.69 -4.49
CA GLN A 29 2.24 1.94 -4.56
C GLN A 29 3.57 1.74 -5.28
N TRP A 30 4.30 0.68 -4.93
CA TRP A 30 5.55 0.31 -5.59
C TRP A 30 5.33 0.11 -7.09
N ALA A 31 4.34 -0.69 -7.50
CA ALA A 31 4.01 -0.90 -8.92
C ALA A 31 3.68 0.42 -9.65
N CYS A 32 2.92 1.34 -9.02
CA CYS A 32 2.63 2.66 -9.59
C CYS A 32 3.88 3.50 -9.84
N THR A 33 4.95 3.30 -9.08
CA THR A 33 6.24 3.98 -9.31
C THR A 33 7.08 3.34 -10.42
N PHE A 34 6.77 2.11 -10.85
CA PHE A 34 7.52 1.37 -11.88
C PHE A 34 6.82 1.33 -13.24
N HIS A 35 5.56 1.77 -13.34
CA HIS A 35 4.90 1.86 -14.65
C HIS A 35 5.63 2.89 -15.51
N ASP A 36 6.29 2.39 -16.56
CA ASP A 36 7.28 3.14 -17.31
C ASP A 36 6.62 4.29 -18.08
N LEU A 37 7.40 5.35 -18.19
CA LEU A 37 7.19 6.45 -19.13
C LEU A 37 7.06 5.83 -20.54
N SER A 38 6.27 6.47 -21.41
CA SER A 38 6.13 6.01 -22.80
C SER A 38 7.53 5.71 -23.39
N PRO A 39 7.73 4.70 -24.26
CA PRO A 39 9.01 4.43 -24.92
C PRO A 39 9.66 5.65 -25.61
N GLU A 40 8.87 6.70 -25.84
CA GLU A 40 9.25 7.98 -26.44
C GLU A 40 9.79 9.02 -25.42
N GLU A 41 9.62 8.79 -24.12
CA GLU A 41 10.10 9.66 -23.04
C GLU A 41 11.48 9.22 -22.54
N LYS A 42 12.44 10.16 -22.51
CA LYS A 42 13.87 9.96 -22.25
C LYS A 42 14.22 9.04 -21.06
N PRO A 43 15.40 8.38 -21.10
CA PRO A 43 15.78 7.24 -20.25
C PRO A 43 16.19 7.60 -18.81
N MET A 44 15.93 8.82 -18.32
CA MET A 44 16.22 9.18 -16.93
C MET A 44 14.92 9.22 -16.14
N SER A 45 14.63 8.12 -15.45
CA SER A 45 13.71 8.12 -14.32
C SER A 45 14.07 9.31 -13.42
N PRO A 46 13.12 10.21 -13.08
CA PRO A 46 13.40 11.32 -12.19
C PRO A 46 14.05 10.82 -10.90
N GLN A 47 15.09 11.50 -10.40
CA GLN A 47 15.79 11.09 -9.17
C GLN A 47 14.81 10.90 -8.01
N TYR A 48 13.81 11.77 -7.91
CA TYR A 48 12.73 11.66 -6.92
C TYR A 48 11.94 10.35 -7.02
N LEU A 49 11.66 9.87 -8.23
CA LEU A 49 10.97 8.60 -8.44
C LEU A 49 11.84 7.43 -8.02
N THR A 50 13.15 7.49 -8.27
CA THR A 50 14.13 6.50 -7.79
C THR A 50 14.21 6.47 -6.27
N ASP A 51 14.29 7.64 -5.63
CA ASP A 51 14.31 7.75 -4.16
C ASP A 51 13.01 7.22 -3.55
N LEU A 52 11.87 7.50 -4.17
CA LEU A 52 10.57 7.00 -3.74
C LEU A 52 10.48 5.47 -3.82
N ARG A 53 11.00 4.86 -4.91
CA ARG A 53 11.10 3.40 -5.06
C ARG A 53 11.94 2.78 -3.95
N MET A 54 13.08 3.37 -3.62
CA MET A 54 13.94 2.90 -2.53
C MET A 54 13.24 2.98 -1.17
N ARG A 55 12.53 4.08 -0.90
CA ARG A 55 11.78 4.24 0.36
C ARG A 55 10.63 3.24 0.48
N LEU A 56 9.88 2.99 -0.59
CA LEU A 56 8.82 1.98 -0.62
C LEU A 56 9.35 0.55 -0.41
N ALA A 57 10.57 0.26 -0.87
CA ALA A 57 11.25 -1.02 -0.63
C ALA A 57 11.92 -1.11 0.76
N GLY A 58 12.02 0.02 1.48
CA GLY A 58 12.72 0.15 2.75
C GLY A 58 11.94 -0.35 3.97
N HIS A 59 12.33 0.17 5.13
CA HIS A 59 11.69 -0.17 6.41
C HIS A 59 10.34 0.54 6.59
N VAL A 60 9.59 0.17 7.64
CA VAL A 60 8.25 0.72 7.92
C VAL A 60 8.23 2.25 7.90
N SER A 61 9.20 2.89 8.58
CA SER A 61 9.31 4.35 8.60
C SER A 61 9.54 4.97 7.22
N ASP A 62 10.29 4.29 6.34
CA ASP A 62 10.55 4.77 4.98
C ASP A 62 9.30 4.64 4.11
N ARG A 63 8.55 3.55 4.28
CA ARG A 63 7.28 3.30 3.58
C ARG A 63 6.21 4.30 3.99
N ASP A 64 6.14 4.64 5.26
CA ASP A 64 5.21 5.66 5.77
C ASP A 64 5.57 7.03 5.20
N ALA A 65 6.86 7.41 5.23
CA ALA A 65 7.31 8.66 4.64
C ALA A 65 7.05 8.72 3.12
N ALA A 66 7.25 7.62 2.40
CA ALA A 66 6.92 7.52 0.97
C ALA A 66 5.41 7.65 0.73
N THR A 67 4.60 6.97 1.54
CA THR A 67 3.14 7.03 1.45
C THR A 67 2.66 8.45 1.64
N SER A 68 3.10 9.15 2.69
CA SER A 68 2.77 10.57 2.91
C SER A 68 3.19 11.45 1.73
N SER A 69 4.38 11.19 1.15
CA SER A 69 4.85 11.92 -0.03
C SER A 69 3.96 11.72 -1.27
N ILE A 70 3.25 10.59 -1.35
CA ILE A 70 2.32 10.27 -2.44
C ILE A 70 0.93 10.84 -2.16
N ILE A 71 0.36 10.62 -0.97
CA ILE A 71 -1.05 10.89 -0.72
C ILE A 71 -1.32 12.27 -0.10
N ASP A 72 -0.41 12.80 0.74
CA ASP A 72 -0.62 14.05 1.46
C ASP A 72 -0.29 15.29 0.61
N VAL A 73 0.52 15.11 -0.44
CA VAL A 73 0.82 16.17 -1.40
C VAL A 73 -0.43 16.46 -2.24
N LYS A 74 -0.78 17.75 -2.37
CA LYS A 74 -2.00 18.18 -3.10
C LYS A 74 -2.08 17.60 -4.52
N THR A 75 -0.98 17.63 -5.27
CA THR A 75 -0.92 17.13 -6.65
C THR A 75 0.50 16.68 -6.98
N LEU A 76 0.66 15.44 -7.46
CA LEU A 76 1.93 14.95 -8.02
C LEU A 76 2.08 15.42 -9.47
N THR A 77 3.31 15.72 -9.89
CA THR A 77 3.61 16.13 -11.27
C THR A 77 4.36 15.03 -12.02
N ALA A 78 4.04 14.87 -13.31
CA ALA A 78 4.67 13.84 -14.13
C ALA A 78 6.20 13.98 -14.21
N THR A 79 6.71 15.22 -14.24
CA THR A 79 8.14 15.52 -14.27
C THR A 79 8.91 14.97 -13.07
N ARG A 80 8.25 14.85 -11.90
CA ARG A 80 8.89 14.36 -10.67
C ARG A 80 8.57 12.90 -10.37
N TYR A 81 7.39 12.44 -10.75
CA TYR A 81 6.82 11.17 -10.27
C TYR A 81 6.50 10.18 -11.41
N GLY A 82 6.88 10.49 -12.64
CA GLY A 82 6.48 9.72 -13.82
C GLY A 82 5.02 10.00 -14.21
N ALA A 83 4.61 9.58 -15.40
CA ALA A 83 3.28 9.89 -15.92
C ALA A 83 2.15 9.15 -15.18
N PHE A 84 2.41 7.93 -14.69
CA PHE A 84 1.38 7.07 -14.13
C PHE A 84 1.03 7.37 -12.67
N LEU A 85 2.03 7.57 -11.80
CA LEU A 85 1.78 7.79 -10.37
C LEU A 85 0.84 8.98 -10.08
N PRO A 86 0.94 10.14 -10.76
CA PRO A 86 -0.03 11.21 -10.64
C PRO A 86 -1.47 10.82 -11.01
N GLN A 87 -1.66 9.96 -12.01
CA GLN A 87 -2.98 9.46 -12.41
C GLN A 87 -3.55 8.51 -11.36
N ALA A 88 -2.69 7.69 -10.75
CA ALA A 88 -3.07 6.76 -9.69
C ALA A 88 -3.22 7.43 -8.31
N GLN A 89 -2.81 8.69 -8.14
CA GLN A 89 -2.75 9.36 -6.83
C GLN A 89 -4.11 9.38 -6.11
N GLU A 90 -5.18 9.76 -6.82
CA GLU A 90 -6.52 9.83 -6.25
C GLU A 90 -6.98 8.45 -5.75
N PHE A 91 -6.78 7.41 -6.58
CA PHE A 91 -7.07 6.04 -6.20
C PHE A 91 -6.29 5.59 -4.95
N LEU A 92 -4.98 5.85 -4.89
CA LEU A 92 -4.15 5.47 -3.75
C LEU A 92 -4.57 6.20 -2.46
N ARG A 93 -4.91 7.49 -2.57
CA ARG A 93 -5.40 8.29 -1.43
C ARG A 93 -6.73 7.76 -0.91
N ASP A 94 -7.69 7.54 -1.80
CA ASP A 94 -9.00 7.01 -1.44
C ASP A 94 -8.90 5.61 -0.84
N TRP A 95 -7.99 4.79 -1.38
CA TRP A 95 -7.74 3.46 -0.84
C TRP A 95 -7.15 3.54 0.56
N LYS A 96 -6.13 4.36 0.82
CA LYS A 96 -5.58 4.56 2.17
C LYS A 96 -6.65 5.08 3.15
N ASN A 97 -7.50 6.01 2.72
CA ASN A 97 -8.57 6.55 3.55
C ASN A 97 -9.67 5.50 3.84
N SER A 98 -9.80 4.45 3.04
CA SER A 98 -10.73 3.35 3.32
C SER A 98 -10.28 2.45 4.48
N PHE A 99 -9.07 2.63 5.01
CA PHE A 99 -8.48 1.77 6.05
C PHE A 99 -9.02 2.10 7.45
N THR A 100 -10.12 2.85 7.57
CA THR A 100 -10.68 3.28 8.88
C THR A 100 -11.03 2.11 9.79
N TRP A 101 -11.37 0.95 9.22
CA TRP A 101 -11.70 -0.27 9.96
C TRP A 101 -10.46 -0.99 10.54
N ILE A 102 -9.24 -0.66 10.10
CA ILE A 102 -8.03 -1.34 10.57
C ILE A 102 -7.73 -1.01 12.04
N ASN A 103 -8.11 0.19 12.50
CA ASN A 103 -7.97 0.56 13.92
C ASN A 103 -8.86 -0.32 14.82
N GLU A 104 -10.00 -0.81 14.31
CA GLU A 104 -10.89 -1.74 15.03
C GLU A 104 -10.21 -3.09 15.30
N TRP A 105 -9.17 -3.45 14.54
CA TRP A 105 -8.37 -4.67 14.78
C TRP A 105 -7.31 -4.50 15.87
N GLY A 106 -6.71 -3.31 16.00
CA GLY A 106 -5.73 -3.03 17.06
C GLY A 106 -6.31 -3.18 18.47
N ASP A 107 -7.63 -3.04 18.59
CA ASP A 107 -8.38 -3.18 19.83
C ASP A 107 -8.88 -4.62 20.11
N LEU A 108 -8.73 -5.54 19.16
CA LEU A 108 -9.07 -6.96 19.37
C LEU A 108 -7.94 -7.62 20.17
N ALA A 109 -8.25 -8.06 21.39
CA ALA A 109 -7.31 -8.77 22.24
C ALA A 109 -6.76 -10.01 21.50
N GLU A 110 -5.45 -10.30 21.66
CA GLU A 110 -4.79 -11.48 21.07
C GLU A 110 -5.63 -12.76 21.24
N SER A 111 -6.28 -12.95 22.41
CA SER A 111 -7.14 -14.09 22.71
C SER A 111 -8.38 -14.25 21.80
N GLN A 112 -8.82 -13.20 21.11
CA GLN A 112 -9.92 -13.22 20.15
C GLN A 112 -9.43 -13.47 18.71
N VAL A 113 -8.17 -13.11 18.42
CA VAL A 113 -7.51 -13.28 17.13
C VAL A 113 -7.11 -14.73 16.87
N PHE A 114 -6.63 -15.43 17.91
CA PHE A 114 -6.04 -16.76 17.78
C PHE A 114 -7.03 -17.92 17.58
N ASN A 115 -8.33 -17.72 17.81
CA ASN A 115 -9.30 -18.82 17.90
C ASN A 115 -10.49 -18.74 16.94
N ASN A 116 -10.53 -17.80 15.99
CA ASN A 116 -11.69 -17.69 15.12
C ASN A 116 -11.33 -17.40 13.66
N ALA A 117 -11.28 -18.46 12.85
CA ALA A 117 -11.21 -18.36 11.39
C ALA A 117 -12.34 -17.47 10.80
N ALA A 118 -13.47 -17.34 11.49
CA ALA A 118 -14.54 -16.43 11.08
C ALA A 118 -14.14 -14.96 11.24
N SER A 119 -13.40 -14.60 12.31
CA SER A 119 -12.89 -13.23 12.49
C SER A 119 -11.86 -12.87 11.42
N PHE A 120 -10.95 -13.80 11.10
CA PHE A 120 -10.01 -13.62 10.00
C PHE A 120 -10.74 -13.36 8.67
N ARG A 121 -11.75 -14.20 8.38
CA ARG A 121 -12.54 -14.10 7.15
C ARG A 121 -13.34 -12.82 7.06
N ASP A 122 -14.04 -12.41 8.13
CA ASP A 122 -14.82 -11.17 8.14
C ASP A 122 -13.94 -9.96 7.77
N ILE A 123 -12.71 -9.94 8.27
CA ILE A 123 -11.78 -8.85 8.03
C ILE A 123 -11.21 -8.91 6.61
N ALA A 124 -10.84 -10.10 6.13
CA ALA A 124 -10.42 -10.27 4.74
C ALA A 124 -11.52 -9.82 3.77
N ASP A 125 -12.78 -10.17 4.05
CA ASP A 125 -13.95 -9.78 3.26
C ASP A 125 -14.19 -8.25 3.32
N ARG A 126 -14.11 -7.62 4.50
CA ARG A 126 -14.19 -6.16 4.66
C ARG A 126 -13.08 -5.42 3.93
N GLY A 127 -11.86 -5.93 4.01
CA GLY A 127 -10.73 -5.43 3.24
C GLY A 127 -11.04 -5.48 1.76
N LEU A 128 -11.37 -6.65 1.22
CA LEU A 128 -11.71 -6.81 -0.19
C LEU A 128 -12.85 -5.88 -0.64
N LEU A 129 -13.92 -5.78 0.15
CA LEU A 129 -15.04 -4.88 -0.16
C LEU A 129 -14.63 -3.41 -0.17
N SER A 130 -13.76 -3.00 0.75
CA SER A 130 -13.22 -1.63 0.78
C SER A 130 -12.41 -1.32 -0.47
N PHE A 131 -11.53 -2.25 -0.89
CA PHE A 131 -10.78 -2.12 -2.14
C PHE A 131 -11.71 -2.03 -3.35
N LEU A 132 -12.66 -2.95 -3.48
CA LEU A 132 -13.59 -2.99 -4.60
C LEU A 132 -14.43 -1.71 -4.70
N HIS A 133 -14.87 -1.17 -3.56
CA HIS A 133 -15.59 0.11 -3.52
C HIS A 133 -14.76 1.27 -4.08
N VAL A 134 -13.47 1.31 -3.75
CA VAL A 134 -12.55 2.33 -4.27
C VAL A 134 -12.31 2.11 -5.77
N VAL A 135 -12.13 0.86 -6.22
CA VAL A 135 -11.96 0.52 -7.65
C VAL A 135 -13.18 0.96 -8.47
N VAL A 136 -14.41 0.68 -8.01
CA VAL A 136 -15.65 1.06 -8.72
C VAL A 136 -15.80 2.58 -8.85
N LYS A 137 -15.35 3.33 -7.83
CA LYS A 137 -15.38 4.81 -7.85
C LYS A 137 -14.27 5.41 -8.71
N SER A 138 -13.14 4.72 -8.81
CA SER A 138 -11.96 5.20 -9.50
C SER A 138 -12.21 5.41 -10.99
N LYS A 139 -11.65 6.50 -11.51
CA LYS A 139 -11.57 6.75 -12.96
C LYS A 139 -10.36 6.08 -13.60
N LEU A 140 -9.45 5.50 -12.81
CA LEU A 140 -8.23 4.86 -13.29
C LEU A 140 -8.49 3.58 -14.11
N PHE A 141 -9.63 2.92 -13.88
CA PHE A 141 -9.98 1.62 -14.45
C PHE A 141 -11.17 1.67 -15.43
N LYS A 142 -11.52 2.86 -15.93
CA LYS A 142 -12.58 3.09 -16.92
C LYS A 142 -11.97 3.40 -18.28
#